data_AF-A0AAW1D3W5-F1
#
_entry.id   AF-A0AAW1D3W5-F1
#
_cell.length_a   1.000
_cell.length_b   1.000
_cell.length_c   1.000
_cell.angle_alpha   90.00
_cell.angle_beta   90.00
_cell.angle_gamma   90.00
#
_symmetry.space_group_name_H-M   'P 1'
#
loop_
_entity.id
_entity.type
_entity.pdbx_description
1 polymer ?
#
loop_
_entity_poly.entity_id
_entity_poly.type
_entity_poly.pdbx_seq_one_letter_code
_entity_poly.pdbx_strand_id
1 'polypeptide(L)'
;MCGFPDGMGNKYNRKKTRHIGFSIWLLSTSEIQDVASLSRIFRRISVSWTSIKIQVRIVQDFCKLAWDYIAKGVNTKLYAASSQKLDISAQDLQHIVEALVNVLLEACKHKLSIPKLKNSLTALEFNEKQAEVICTFYTAKQVDINNVLLAASVHLPMFKDVEWRIQSQLASRALPSQMTPKILMNLKLDNCESSNILLQTDPANLVHLTQVLESALNDATNNHSTRIYRRYKT
;
A
#
# COMPACT_ATOMS: atom_id res chain seq x y z
N MET A 1 -40.72 -22.45 -29.95
CA MET A 1 -41.13 -23.00 -28.64
C MET A 1 -40.17 -24.11 -28.26
N CYS A 2 -39.37 -23.89 -27.22
CA CYS A 2 -38.76 -24.90 -26.33
C CYS A 2 -38.28 -24.08 -25.12
N GLY A 3 -38.96 -24.25 -24.00
CA GLY A 3 -38.79 -23.46 -22.78
C GLY A 3 -37.54 -23.86 -21.99
N PHE A 4 -36.88 -22.85 -21.43
CA PHE A 4 -35.89 -23.01 -20.37
C PHE A 4 -36.61 -23.12 -19.02
N PRO A 5 -36.27 -24.07 -18.14
CA PRO A 5 -36.77 -24.07 -16.78
C PRO A 5 -35.96 -23.09 -15.91
N ASP A 6 -36.70 -22.22 -15.22
CA ASP A 6 -36.24 -21.37 -14.14
C ASP A 6 -35.88 -22.17 -12.87
N GLY A 7 -34.87 -21.69 -12.15
CA GLY A 7 -34.84 -21.81 -10.69
C GLY A 7 -33.94 -22.87 -10.07
N MET A 8 -32.66 -22.53 -9.83
CA MET A 8 -32.01 -22.86 -8.56
C MET A 8 -31.17 -21.67 -8.09
N GLY A 9 -31.69 -20.99 -7.07
CA GLY A 9 -31.01 -19.90 -6.39
C GLY A 9 -29.82 -20.41 -5.59
N ASN A 10 -28.62 -20.06 -6.02
CA ASN A 10 -27.43 -20.22 -5.22
C ASN A 10 -27.19 -18.91 -4.43
N LYS A 11 -27.61 -18.90 -3.16
CA LYS A 11 -27.34 -17.81 -2.21
C LYS A 11 -25.84 -17.81 -1.89
N TYR A 12 -25.04 -17.20 -2.75
CA TYR A 12 -23.67 -16.84 -2.42
C TYR A 12 -23.68 -15.76 -1.34
N ASN A 13 -23.38 -16.21 -0.13
CA ASN A 13 -23.20 -15.40 1.05
C ASN A 13 -21.95 -14.52 0.85
N ARG A 14 -22.14 -13.30 0.33
CA ARG A 14 -21.09 -12.26 0.27
C ARG A 14 -20.70 -11.88 1.69
N LYS A 15 -19.74 -12.62 2.27
CA LYS A 15 -18.95 -12.10 3.39
C LYS A 15 -18.26 -10.83 2.86
N LYS A 16 -18.73 -9.68 3.34
CA LYS A 16 -18.14 -8.37 3.11
C LYS A 16 -16.79 -8.33 3.84
N THR A 17 -15.75 -8.92 3.26
CA THR A 17 -14.38 -8.56 3.57
C THR A 17 -14.24 -7.12 3.13
N ARG A 18 -14.26 -6.20 4.11
CA ARG A 18 -13.84 -4.83 3.88
C ARG A 18 -12.36 -4.90 3.54
N HIS A 19 -12.07 -4.93 2.25
CA HIS A 19 -10.73 -4.68 1.75
C HIS A 19 -10.26 -3.40 2.41
N ILE A 20 -9.18 -3.51 3.17
CA ILE A 20 -8.40 -2.36 3.60
C ILE A 20 -7.86 -1.80 2.29
N GLY A 21 -8.56 -0.80 1.76
CA GLY A 21 -8.08 -0.01 0.64
C GLY A 21 -6.89 0.81 1.13
N PHE A 22 -5.75 0.17 1.33
CA PHE A 22 -4.46 0.83 1.19
C PHE A 22 -4.30 1.11 -0.30
N SER A 23 -5.01 2.11 -0.79
CA SER A 23 -4.60 2.89 -1.94
C SER A 23 -3.34 3.65 -1.52
N ILE A 24 -2.26 2.91 -1.29
CA ILE A 24 -0.92 3.46 -1.27
C ILE A 24 -0.75 4.01 -2.67
N TRP A 25 -0.81 5.33 -2.77
CA TRP A 25 -0.36 6.07 -3.93
C TRP A 25 1.09 5.65 -4.20
N LEU A 26 1.26 4.67 -5.08
CA LEU A 26 2.44 4.48 -5.90
C LEU A 26 2.51 5.68 -6.85
N LEU A 27 2.92 6.83 -6.31
CA LEU A 27 3.47 7.91 -7.12
C LEU A 27 4.99 7.83 -6.99
N SER A 28 5.59 7.37 -8.10
CA SER A 28 6.91 7.72 -8.62
C SER A 28 8.07 7.81 -7.61
N THR A 29 8.93 6.80 -7.68
CA THR A 29 10.19 6.61 -6.95
C THR A 29 11.34 7.52 -7.40
N SER A 30 11.11 8.82 -7.56
CA SER A 30 12.19 9.79 -7.77
C SER A 30 11.77 11.15 -7.20
N GLU A 31 12.59 11.69 -6.30
CA GLU A 31 12.44 12.97 -5.57
C GLU A 31 11.64 12.95 -4.26
N ILE A 32 12.08 12.21 -3.24
CA ILE A 32 11.72 12.57 -1.86
C ILE A 32 12.92 12.38 -0.92
N GLN A 33 13.86 13.33 -1.01
CA GLN A 33 14.76 13.68 0.10
C GLN A 33 14.27 14.93 0.86
N ASP A 34 13.10 15.46 0.49
CA ASP A 34 12.77 16.83 0.82
C ASP A 34 11.75 16.95 1.96
N VAL A 35 12.09 17.83 2.91
CA VAL A 35 11.29 18.25 4.06
C VAL A 35 9.91 18.78 3.63
N ALA A 36 9.75 19.10 2.35
CA ALA A 36 8.50 19.50 1.69
C ALA A 36 7.42 18.41 1.62
N SER A 37 7.76 17.12 1.63
CA SER A 37 6.74 16.05 1.64
C SER A 37 6.08 15.92 3.02
N LEU A 38 6.86 16.13 4.07
CA LEU A 38 6.35 16.28 5.44
C LEU A 38 5.50 17.55 5.52
N SER A 39 5.91 18.68 4.94
CA SER A 39 5.12 19.93 5.02
C SER A 39 3.72 19.84 4.38
N ARG A 40 3.53 19.04 3.31
CA ARG A 40 2.20 18.82 2.70
C ARG A 40 1.28 17.96 3.55
N ILE A 41 1.81 16.91 4.17
CA ILE A 41 1.08 16.08 5.15
C ILE A 41 0.78 16.93 6.40
N PHE A 42 1.73 17.76 6.83
CA PHE A 42 1.64 18.59 8.03
C PHE A 42 0.67 19.76 7.89
N ARG A 43 0.50 20.36 6.70
CA ARG A 43 -0.55 21.37 6.46
C ARG A 43 -1.97 20.82 6.68
N ARG A 44 -2.17 19.52 6.48
CA ARG A 44 -3.47 18.86 6.72
C ARG A 44 -3.67 18.48 8.19
N ILE A 45 -2.58 18.30 8.93
CA ILE A 45 -2.55 17.99 10.38
C ILE A 45 -2.70 19.28 11.22
N SER A 46 -2.08 20.39 10.80
CA SER A 46 -1.99 21.65 11.57
C SER A 46 -3.33 22.27 11.99
N VAL A 47 -4.42 21.99 11.26
CA VAL A 47 -5.75 22.56 11.57
C VAL A 47 -6.48 21.80 12.69
N SER A 48 -6.10 20.55 13.01
CA SER A 48 -6.79 19.73 14.02
C SER A 48 -6.09 19.74 15.39
N TRP A 49 -4.77 19.89 15.42
CA TRP A 49 -3.97 19.72 16.65
C TRP A 49 -3.79 21.01 17.47
N THR A 50 -4.02 22.18 16.88
CA THR A 50 -3.71 23.50 17.48
C THR A 50 -4.76 24.00 18.49
N SER A 51 -5.91 23.34 18.66
CA SER A 51 -6.95 23.75 19.63
C SER A 51 -7.06 22.88 20.89
N ILE A 52 -6.27 21.81 21.04
CA ILE A 52 -6.39 20.89 22.18
C ILE A 52 -5.08 20.89 22.98
N LYS A 53 -5.12 21.39 24.22
CA LYS A 53 -4.03 21.21 25.20
C LYS A 53 -3.99 19.74 25.64
N ILE A 54 -3.34 18.89 24.85
CA ILE A 54 -3.28 17.45 25.11
C ILE A 54 -2.31 17.15 26.27
N GLN A 55 -2.76 16.41 27.28
CA GLN A 55 -1.88 15.94 28.36
C GLN A 55 -0.97 14.80 27.90
N VAL A 56 0.22 14.70 28.49
CA VAL A 56 1.22 13.65 28.16
C VAL A 56 0.66 12.23 28.30
N ARG A 57 -0.25 11.99 29.25
CA ARG A 57 -0.91 10.69 29.45
C ARG A 57 -1.79 10.29 28.26
N ILE A 58 -2.47 11.26 27.67
CA ILE A 58 -3.39 11.04 26.54
C ILE A 58 -2.60 10.63 25.29
N VAL A 59 -1.39 11.18 25.11
CA VAL A 59 -0.49 10.82 23.99
C VAL A 59 -0.11 9.34 24.03
N GLN A 60 0.10 8.77 25.22
CA GLN A 60 0.39 7.32 25.35
C GLN A 60 -0.79 6.47 24.88
N ASP A 61 -2.02 6.88 25.16
CA ASP A 61 -3.21 6.16 24.70
C ASP A 61 -3.42 6.33 23.19
N PHE A 62 -3.11 7.49 22.61
CA PHE A 62 -3.05 7.67 21.16
C PHE A 62 -2.02 6.76 20.49
N CYS A 63 -0.82 6.60 21.08
CA CYS A 63 0.18 5.68 20.55
C CYS A 63 -0.33 4.22 20.55
N LYS A 64 -1.02 3.79 21.62
CA LYS A 64 -1.63 2.45 21.66
C LYS A 64 -2.71 2.27 20.60
N LEU A 65 -3.60 3.25 20.44
CA LEU A 65 -4.63 3.25 19.40
C LEU A 65 -4.02 3.25 17.99
N ALA A 66 -2.93 3.98 17.78
CA ALA A 66 -2.19 3.99 16.52
C ALA A 66 -1.59 2.62 16.21
N TRP A 67 -1.07 1.90 17.20
CA TRP A 67 -0.62 0.52 16.99
C TRP A 67 -1.78 -0.43 16.67
N ASP A 68 -2.90 -0.35 17.40
CA ASP A 68 -4.08 -1.16 17.09
C ASP A 68 -4.60 -0.88 15.67
N TYR A 69 -4.53 0.38 15.22
CA TYR A 69 -4.85 0.76 13.84
C TYR A 69 -3.90 0.10 12.83
N ILE A 70 -2.58 0.14 13.08
CA ILE A 70 -1.58 -0.47 12.20
C ILE A 70 -1.76 -1.99 12.13
N ALA A 71 -2.01 -2.65 13.26
CA ALA A 71 -2.08 -4.11 13.35
C ALA A 71 -3.43 -4.71 12.91
N LYS A 72 -4.55 -4.04 13.18
CA LYS A 72 -5.91 -4.59 12.99
C LYS A 72 -6.79 -3.76 12.05
N GLY A 73 -6.33 -2.57 11.65
CA GLY A 73 -7.11 -1.62 10.87
C GLY A 73 -8.10 -0.79 11.70
N VAL A 74 -8.92 -0.01 10.99
CA VAL A 74 -9.83 0.99 11.60
C VAL A 74 -10.93 0.30 12.42
N ASN A 75 -11.02 0.61 13.71
CA ASN A 75 -12.08 0.12 14.59
C ASN A 75 -12.92 1.26 15.19
N THR A 76 -14.04 1.58 14.53
CA THR A 76 -14.96 2.66 14.93
C THR A 76 -15.58 2.47 16.31
N LYS A 77 -15.75 1.22 16.78
CA LYS A 77 -16.29 0.96 18.13
C LYS A 77 -15.29 1.34 19.23
N LEU A 78 -14.00 1.07 19.00
CA LEU A 78 -12.93 1.45 19.94
C LEU A 78 -12.76 2.96 20.03
N TYR A 79 -12.97 3.67 18.91
CA TYR A 79 -12.94 5.13 18.91
C TYR A 79 -14.13 5.72 19.66
N ALA A 80 -15.34 5.21 19.51
CA ALA A 80 -16.49 5.68 20.29
C ALA A 80 -16.31 5.48 21.81
N ALA A 81 -15.70 4.36 22.24
CA ALA A 81 -15.44 4.11 23.66
C ALA A 81 -14.28 4.97 24.21
N SER A 82 -13.26 5.22 23.39
CA SER A 82 -12.10 6.03 23.79
C SER A 82 -12.40 7.53 23.72
N SER A 83 -13.26 7.96 22.80
CA SER A 83 -13.69 9.35 22.65
C SER A 83 -14.43 9.85 23.89
N GLN A 84 -15.28 9.00 24.49
CA GLN A 84 -15.97 9.28 25.75
C GLN A 84 -15.01 9.42 26.95
N LYS A 85 -13.89 8.69 26.96
CA LYS A 85 -12.90 8.76 28.04
C LYS A 85 -12.00 10.00 27.95
N LEU A 86 -11.81 10.49 26.74
CA LEU A 86 -10.88 11.58 26.42
C LEU A 86 -11.58 12.93 26.23
N ASP A 87 -12.92 12.94 26.25
CA ASP A 87 -13.77 14.10 26.01
C ASP A 87 -13.47 14.79 24.66
N ILE A 88 -13.25 13.96 23.63
CA ILE A 88 -12.96 14.40 22.25
C ILE A 88 -14.02 13.78 21.33
N SER A 89 -14.38 14.46 20.24
CA SER A 89 -15.26 13.86 19.23
C SER A 89 -14.65 12.58 18.64
N ALA A 90 -15.47 11.58 18.36
CA ALA A 90 -15.00 10.33 17.74
C ALA A 90 -14.34 10.56 16.36
N GLN A 91 -14.77 11.59 15.63
CA GLN A 91 -14.18 11.98 14.35
C GLN A 91 -12.80 12.61 14.51
N ASP A 92 -12.65 13.56 15.44
CA ASP A 92 -11.37 14.20 15.73
C ASP A 92 -10.36 13.19 16.26
N LEU A 93 -10.80 12.28 17.13
CA LEU A 93 -9.96 11.18 17.63
C LEU A 93 -9.45 10.31 16.48
N GLN A 94 -10.31 9.97 15.52
CA GLN A 94 -9.92 9.19 14.36
C GLN A 94 -8.86 9.92 13.53
N HIS A 95 -9.07 11.20 13.23
CA HIS A 95 -8.11 12.01 12.46
C HIS A 95 -6.77 12.18 13.17
N ILE A 96 -6.79 12.34 14.50
CA ILE A 96 -5.59 12.38 15.35
C ILE A 96 -4.82 11.06 15.26
N VAL A 97 -5.50 9.92 15.40
CA VAL A 97 -4.85 8.61 15.33
C VAL A 97 -4.31 8.35 13.91
N GLU A 98 -5.06 8.68 12.86
CA GLU A 98 -4.61 8.56 11.46
C GLU A 98 -3.37 9.41 11.19
N ALA A 99 -3.34 10.65 11.68
CA ALA A 99 -2.18 11.53 11.58
C ALA A 99 -0.95 10.91 12.28
N LEU A 100 -1.12 10.39 13.49
CA LEU A 100 -0.04 9.76 14.25
C LEU A 100 0.47 8.48 13.56
N VAL A 101 -0.43 7.67 13.02
CA VAL A 101 -0.08 6.49 12.22
C VAL A 101 0.77 6.90 11.02
N ASN A 102 0.35 7.91 10.26
CA ASN A 102 1.10 8.39 9.11
C ASN A 102 2.51 8.87 9.48
N VAL A 103 2.65 9.60 10.59
CA VAL A 103 3.96 10.03 11.11
C VAL A 103 4.84 8.82 11.44
N LEU A 104 4.29 7.81 12.13
CA LEU A 104 5.05 6.60 12.49
C LEU A 104 5.43 5.76 11.26
N LEU A 105 4.54 5.63 10.27
CA LEU A 105 4.80 4.90 9.03
C LEU A 105 5.88 5.59 8.18
N GLU A 106 5.78 6.91 7.99
CA GLU A 106 6.80 7.67 7.26
C GLU A 106 8.15 7.65 7.99
N ALA A 107 8.14 7.71 9.33
CA ALA A 107 9.36 7.56 10.12
C ALA A 107 10.04 6.19 9.92
N CYS A 108 9.24 5.11 9.91
CA CYS A 108 9.75 3.75 9.66
C CYS A 108 10.27 3.60 8.22
N LYS A 109 9.51 4.07 7.23
CA LYS A 109 9.85 4.05 5.80
C LYS A 109 11.17 4.76 5.51
N HIS A 110 11.40 5.91 6.14
CA HIS A 110 12.64 6.69 5.99
C HIS A 110 13.75 6.29 6.98
N LYS A 111 13.52 5.27 7.83
CA LYS A 111 14.45 4.84 8.89
C LYS A 111 14.99 6.05 9.69
N LEU A 112 14.10 6.94 10.11
CA LEU A 112 14.49 8.18 10.78
C LEU A 112 15.21 7.87 12.10
N SER A 113 16.28 8.61 12.36
CA SER A 113 16.95 8.59 13.65
C SER A 113 16.14 9.40 14.68
N ILE A 114 16.23 9.01 15.95
CA ILE A 114 15.55 9.69 17.07
C ILE A 114 15.71 11.22 17.08
N PRO A 115 16.91 11.80 16.87
CA PRO A 115 17.03 13.27 16.85
C PRO A 115 16.28 13.91 15.68
N LYS A 116 16.24 13.27 14.51
CA LYS A 116 15.49 13.77 13.35
C LYS A 116 13.98 13.71 13.58
N LEU A 117 13.52 12.63 14.21
CA LEU A 117 12.12 12.50 14.60
C LEU A 117 11.74 13.57 15.62
N LYS A 118 12.56 13.79 16.66
CA LYS A 118 12.34 14.83 17.67
C LYS A 118 12.25 16.22 17.03
N ASN A 119 13.15 16.57 16.12
CA ASN A 119 13.11 17.85 15.39
C ASN A 119 11.83 18.02 14.56
N SER A 120 11.36 16.93 13.94
CA SER A 120 10.12 16.93 13.15
C SER A 120 8.88 17.11 14.04
N LEU A 121 8.89 16.56 15.26
CA LEU A 121 7.84 16.74 16.25
C LEU A 121 7.87 18.14 16.87
N THR A 122 9.05 18.72 17.10
CA THR A 122 9.17 20.12 17.54
C THR A 122 8.62 21.08 16.48
N ALA A 123 8.83 20.80 15.19
CA ALA A 123 8.22 21.57 14.10
C ALA A 123 6.68 21.44 14.03
N LEU A 124 6.11 20.44 14.69
CA LEU A 124 4.66 20.24 14.88
C LEU A 124 4.15 20.86 16.19
N GLU A 125 4.98 21.65 16.87
CA GLU A 125 4.65 22.31 18.14
C GLU A 125 4.34 21.33 19.29
N PHE A 126 4.82 20.08 19.21
CA PHE A 126 4.75 19.14 20.35
C PHE A 126 5.66 19.60 21.49
N ASN A 127 5.18 19.43 22.72
CA ASN A 127 6.01 19.62 23.90
C ASN A 127 7.12 18.56 23.95
N GLU A 128 8.28 18.89 24.49
CA GLU A 128 9.43 17.99 24.61
C GLU A 128 9.07 16.66 25.29
N LYS A 129 8.25 16.71 26.34
CA LYS A 129 7.75 15.51 27.05
C LYS A 129 6.84 14.63 26.19
N GLN A 130 6.04 15.23 25.31
CA GLN A 130 5.17 14.48 24.39
C GLN A 130 6.00 13.86 23.27
N ALA A 131 6.97 14.60 22.74
CA ALA A 131 7.89 14.11 21.72
C ALA A 131 8.73 12.93 22.23
N GLU A 132 9.17 12.97 23.49
CA GLU A 132 9.89 11.87 24.13
C GLU A 132 9.03 10.59 24.21
N VAL A 133 7.77 10.70 24.60
CA VAL A 133 6.84 9.55 24.61
C VAL A 133 6.71 8.92 23.22
N ILE A 134 6.52 9.74 22.18
CA ILE A 134 6.38 9.27 20.79
C ILE A 134 7.68 8.62 20.29
N CYS A 135 8.83 9.21 20.57
CA CYS A 135 10.14 8.65 20.21
C CYS A 135 10.41 7.32 20.91
N THR A 136 10.05 7.20 22.19
CA THR A 136 10.19 5.96 22.97
C THR A 136 9.30 4.86 22.38
N PHE A 137 8.06 5.21 22.04
CA PHE A 137 7.12 4.30 21.39
C PHE A 137 7.60 3.85 20.01
N TYR A 138 8.08 4.78 19.18
CA TYR A 138 8.66 4.48 17.87
C TYR A 138 9.80 3.48 17.99
N THR A 139 10.75 3.72 18.90
CA THR A 139 11.91 2.82 19.10
C THR A 139 11.46 1.41 19.49
N ALA A 140 10.46 1.30 20.39
CA ALA A 140 9.94 0.02 20.84
C ALA A 140 9.18 -0.74 19.74
N LYS A 141 8.50 -0.03 18.83
CA LYS A 141 7.61 -0.63 17.82
C LYS A 141 8.13 -0.58 16.39
N GLN A 142 9.30 -0.01 16.13
CA GLN A 142 9.84 0.14 14.78
C GLN A 142 9.96 -1.20 14.03
N VAL A 143 10.46 -2.23 14.70
CA VAL A 143 10.60 -3.58 14.11
C VAL A 143 9.23 -4.18 13.80
N ASP A 144 8.29 -4.08 14.73
CA ASP A 144 6.93 -4.59 14.57
C ASP A 144 6.19 -3.87 13.43
N ILE A 145 6.30 -2.54 13.34
CA ILE A 145 5.70 -1.74 12.26
C ILE A 145 6.29 -2.16 10.91
N ASN A 146 7.61 -2.34 10.82
CA ASN A 146 8.25 -2.83 9.60
C ASN A 146 7.76 -4.23 9.23
N ASN A 147 7.59 -5.13 10.20
CA ASN A 147 7.07 -6.48 9.94
C ASN A 147 5.63 -6.45 9.43
N VAL A 148 4.78 -5.58 9.99
CA VAL A 148 3.39 -5.40 9.50
C VAL A 148 3.38 -4.80 8.09
N LEU A 149 4.23 -3.80 7.83
CA LEU A 149 4.39 -3.22 6.49
C LEU A 149 4.89 -4.25 5.48
N LEU A 150 5.85 -5.09 5.86
CA LEU A 150 6.35 -6.18 5.03
C LEU A 150 5.22 -7.18 4.75
N ALA A 151 4.51 -7.65 5.77
CA ALA A 151 3.36 -8.55 5.61
C ALA A 151 2.27 -7.96 4.70
N ALA A 152 1.99 -6.66 4.81
CA ALA A 152 1.05 -5.97 3.94
C ALA A 152 1.57 -5.80 2.49
N SER A 153 2.88 -5.59 2.31
CA SER A 153 3.52 -5.40 1.00
C SER A 153 3.72 -6.68 0.19
N VAL A 154 3.71 -7.85 0.84
CA VAL A 154 3.98 -9.16 0.20
C VAL A 154 2.86 -9.61 -0.75
N HIS A 155 1.74 -8.89 -0.84
CA HIS A 155 0.66 -9.15 -1.80
C HIS A 155 0.91 -8.62 -3.22
N LEU A 156 2.18 -8.48 -3.64
CA LEU A 156 2.48 -8.25 -5.05
C LEU A 156 2.28 -9.57 -5.82
N PRO A 157 1.56 -9.55 -6.96
CA PRO A 157 1.44 -10.72 -7.80
C PRO A 157 2.83 -11.19 -8.25
N MET A 158 3.18 -12.41 -7.89
CA MET A 158 4.47 -13.00 -8.25
C MET A 158 4.31 -13.84 -9.51
N PHE A 159 5.14 -13.56 -10.51
CA PHE A 159 5.17 -14.38 -11.72
C PHE A 159 5.52 -15.84 -11.37
N LYS A 160 4.69 -16.78 -11.83
CA LYS A 160 4.90 -18.22 -11.64
C LYS A 160 5.23 -18.93 -12.95
N ASP A 161 4.42 -18.70 -13.99
CA ASP A 161 4.49 -19.45 -15.24
C ASP A 161 3.82 -18.70 -16.41
N VAL A 162 4.24 -18.97 -17.64
CA VAL A 162 3.57 -18.52 -18.88
C VAL A 162 3.32 -19.70 -19.79
N GLU A 163 2.05 -19.93 -20.11
CA GLU A 163 1.68 -20.78 -21.26
C GLU A 163 1.35 -19.90 -22.44
N TRP A 164 1.81 -20.26 -23.64
CA TRP A 164 1.53 -19.49 -24.84
C TRP A 164 1.14 -20.38 -26.02
N ARG A 165 0.36 -19.81 -26.94
CA ARG A 165 0.00 -20.43 -28.21
C ARG A 165 -0.10 -19.39 -29.32
N ILE A 166 0.41 -19.74 -30.49
CA ILE A 166 0.29 -18.93 -31.70
C ILE A 166 -0.91 -19.43 -32.50
N GLN A 167 -1.69 -18.49 -33.01
CA GLN A 167 -2.77 -18.73 -33.93
C GLN A 167 -2.59 -17.84 -35.15
N SER A 168 -3.03 -18.30 -36.31
CA SER A 168 -3.08 -17.47 -37.50
C SER A 168 -4.44 -17.63 -38.16
N GLN A 169 -5.05 -16.52 -38.53
CA GLN A 169 -6.25 -16.54 -39.36
C GLN A 169 -5.83 -16.39 -40.82
N LEU A 170 -5.98 -17.48 -41.58
CA LEU A 170 -5.57 -17.60 -42.99
C LEU A 170 -6.60 -17.07 -44.01
N ALA A 171 -7.86 -16.95 -43.58
CA ALA A 171 -8.95 -16.43 -44.39
C ALA A 171 -10.14 -16.04 -43.50
N SER A 172 -11.01 -15.18 -44.00
CA SER A 172 -12.37 -15.00 -43.49
C SER A 172 -13.35 -14.91 -44.64
N ARG A 173 -14.65 -15.01 -44.36
CA ARG A 173 -15.70 -14.82 -45.38
C ARG A 173 -15.64 -13.43 -46.02
N ALA A 174 -15.22 -12.42 -45.26
CA ALA A 174 -15.10 -11.03 -45.73
C ALA A 174 -13.74 -10.73 -46.40
N LEU A 175 -12.70 -11.48 -46.05
CA LEU A 175 -11.34 -11.32 -46.58
C LEU A 175 -10.71 -12.71 -46.81
N PRO A 176 -10.88 -13.29 -48.01
CA PRO A 176 -10.41 -14.64 -48.32
C PRO A 176 -8.88 -14.80 -48.31
N SER A 177 -8.14 -13.72 -48.56
CA SER A 177 -6.68 -13.68 -48.51
C SER A 177 -6.23 -12.79 -47.36
N GLN A 178 -6.01 -13.36 -46.18
CA GLN A 178 -5.40 -12.67 -45.05
C GLN A 178 -4.49 -13.62 -44.27
N MET A 179 -3.41 -13.11 -43.71
CA MET A 179 -2.62 -13.85 -42.73
C MET A 179 -2.40 -12.95 -41.53
N THR A 180 -3.23 -13.15 -40.50
CA THR A 180 -3.14 -12.34 -39.26
C THR A 180 -2.71 -13.23 -38.09
N PRO A 181 -1.40 -13.25 -37.76
CA PRO A 181 -0.90 -13.99 -36.62
C PRO A 181 -1.33 -13.30 -35.31
N LYS A 182 -1.72 -14.12 -34.34
CA LYS A 182 -2.12 -13.73 -32.99
C LYS A 182 -1.43 -14.66 -32.00
N ILE A 183 -0.94 -14.10 -30.91
CA ILE A 183 -0.26 -14.82 -29.85
C ILE A 183 -1.11 -14.68 -28.60
N LEU A 184 -1.47 -15.80 -28.00
CA LEU A 184 -2.25 -15.86 -26.77
C LEU A 184 -1.36 -16.38 -25.66
N MET A 185 -1.33 -15.66 -24.55
CA MET A 185 -0.50 -15.93 -23.39
C MET A 185 -1.39 -16.05 -22.15
N ASN A 186 -1.10 -17.02 -21.29
CA ASN A 186 -1.74 -17.23 -20.01
C ASN A 186 -0.67 -17.09 -18.92
N LEU A 187 -0.66 -15.95 -18.25
CA LEU A 187 0.26 -15.65 -17.16
C LEU A 187 -0.30 -16.21 -15.85
N LYS A 188 0.39 -17.16 -15.25
CA LYS A 188 0.07 -17.65 -13.91
C LYS A 188 0.84 -16.83 -12.87
N LEU A 189 0.11 -16.33 -11.89
CA LEU A 189 0.59 -15.46 -10.81
C LEU A 189 0.28 -16.11 -9.45
N ASP A 190 1.26 -16.07 -8.55
CA ASP A 190 1.10 -16.40 -7.14
C ASP A 190 0.83 -15.10 -6.34
N ASN A 191 0.34 -15.22 -5.09
CA ASN A 191 0.04 -14.10 -4.18
C ASN A 191 -1.03 -13.09 -4.68
N CYS A 192 -1.91 -13.50 -5.60
CA CYS A 192 -3.04 -12.69 -6.09
C CYS A 192 -4.34 -13.49 -6.08
N GLU A 193 -5.49 -12.83 -5.88
CA GLU A 193 -6.81 -13.47 -5.93
C GLU A 193 -7.14 -14.02 -7.33
N SER A 194 -6.66 -13.35 -8.38
CA SER A 194 -6.73 -13.83 -9.77
C SER A 194 -5.40 -14.47 -10.16
N SER A 195 -5.33 -15.79 -10.01
CA SER A 195 -4.10 -16.55 -10.27
C SER A 195 -3.72 -16.62 -11.75
N ASN A 196 -4.62 -16.34 -12.69
CA ASN A 196 -4.35 -16.45 -14.13
C ASN A 196 -4.80 -15.18 -14.89
N ILE A 197 -3.91 -14.59 -15.68
CA ILE A 197 -4.20 -13.46 -16.57
C ILE A 197 -4.01 -13.90 -18.02
N LEU A 198 -5.09 -13.80 -18.81
CA LEU A 198 -5.07 -14.09 -20.25
C LEU A 198 -4.78 -12.81 -21.06
N LEU A 199 -3.80 -12.90 -21.95
CA LEU A 199 -3.33 -11.82 -22.81
C LEU A 199 -3.36 -12.27 -24.27
N GLN A 200 -3.69 -11.33 -25.16
CA GLN A 200 -3.56 -11.52 -26.61
C GLN A 200 -2.70 -10.39 -27.17
N THR A 201 -1.74 -10.74 -28.03
CA THR A 201 -0.86 -9.78 -28.69
C THR A 201 -0.58 -10.19 -30.12
N ASP A 202 -0.18 -9.24 -30.97
CA ASP A 202 0.44 -9.50 -32.26
C ASP A 202 1.96 -9.70 -32.10
N PRO A 203 2.65 -10.26 -33.12
CA PRO A 203 4.09 -10.52 -33.03
C PRO A 203 4.94 -9.26 -32.84
N ALA A 204 4.56 -8.12 -33.42
CA ALA A 204 5.35 -6.89 -33.29
C ALA A 204 5.32 -6.38 -31.85
N ASN A 205 4.14 -6.39 -31.21
CA ASN A 205 4.03 -6.01 -29.81
C ASN A 205 4.67 -7.05 -28.86
N LEU A 206 4.73 -8.35 -29.23
CA LEU A 206 5.51 -9.32 -28.45
C LEU A 206 7.01 -8.99 -28.45
N VAL A 207 7.57 -8.62 -29.60
CA VAL A 207 8.98 -8.19 -29.71
C VAL A 207 9.24 -6.95 -28.87
N HIS A 208 8.31 -5.99 -28.89
CA HIS A 208 8.42 -4.81 -28.04
C HIS A 208 8.36 -5.18 -26.54
N LEU A 209 7.46 -6.08 -26.13
CA LEU A 209 7.37 -6.56 -24.75
C LEU A 209 8.67 -7.21 -24.28
N THR A 210 9.30 -8.06 -25.11
CA THR A 210 10.57 -8.69 -24.76
C THR A 210 11.67 -7.66 -24.59
N GLN A 211 11.75 -6.65 -25.47
CA GLN A 211 12.74 -5.58 -25.37
C GLN A 211 12.60 -4.77 -24.07
N VAL A 212 11.36 -4.41 -23.70
CA VAL A 212 11.10 -3.67 -22.46
C VAL A 212 11.47 -4.51 -21.24
N LEU A 213 11.14 -5.80 -21.23
CA LEU A 213 11.46 -6.70 -20.13
C LEU A 213 12.97 -6.94 -20.00
N GLU A 214 13.69 -7.06 -21.11
CA GLU A 214 15.16 -7.16 -21.12
C GLU A 214 15.82 -5.89 -20.61
N SER A 215 15.33 -4.71 -21.03
CA SER A 215 15.81 -3.43 -20.51
C SER A 215 15.60 -3.33 -19.00
N ALA A 216 14.40 -3.67 -18.51
CA ALA A 216 14.10 -3.67 -17.09
C ALA A 216 14.96 -4.68 -16.30
N LEU A 217 15.25 -5.84 -16.89
CA LEU A 217 16.14 -6.84 -16.28
C LEU A 217 17.59 -6.34 -16.19
N ASN A 218 18.08 -5.67 -17.24
CA ASN A 218 19.40 -5.04 -17.23
C ASN A 218 19.50 -3.93 -16.18
N ASP A 219 18.46 -3.11 -16.03
CA ASP A 219 18.39 -2.08 -14.99
C ASP A 219 18.38 -2.67 -13.59
N ALA A 220 17.66 -3.77 -13.38
CA ALA A 220 17.61 -4.47 -12.09
C ALA A 220 18.96 -5.12 -11.73
N THR A 221 19.71 -5.63 -12.72
CA THR A 221 21.01 -6.28 -12.52
C THR A 221 22.18 -5.30 -12.45
N ASN A 222 21.99 -4.04 -12.82
CA ASN A 222 23.00 -3.00 -12.74
C ASN A 222 23.63 -2.91 -11.33
N ASN A 223 24.94 -2.66 -11.27
CA ASN A 223 25.72 -2.54 -10.03
C ASN A 223 25.13 -1.53 -9.04
N HIS A 224 24.53 -0.44 -9.54
CA HIS A 224 23.85 0.53 -8.70
C HIS A 224 22.62 -0.07 -8.01
N SER A 225 21.74 -0.71 -8.79
CA SER A 225 20.50 -1.34 -8.34
C SER A 225 20.77 -2.50 -7.36
N THR A 226 21.77 -3.35 -7.66
CA THR A 226 22.17 -4.44 -6.77
C THR A 226 22.79 -3.93 -5.46
N ARG A 227 23.56 -2.83 -5.50
CA ARG A 227 24.10 -2.18 -4.30
C ARG A 227 22.99 -1.59 -3.42
N ILE A 228 21.96 -1.02 -4.03
CA ILE A 228 20.76 -0.53 -3.35
C ILE A 228 19.99 -1.70 -2.72
N TYR A 229 19.72 -2.76 -3.49
CA TYR A 229 19.00 -3.94 -3.01
C TYR A 229 19.66 -4.58 -1.77
N ARG A 230 21.00 -4.69 -1.77
CA ARG A 230 21.75 -5.20 -0.60
C ARG A 230 21.57 -4.35 0.66
N ARG A 231 21.35 -3.03 0.54
CA ARG A 231 21.11 -2.14 1.69
C ARG A 231 19.73 -2.33 2.32
N TYR A 232 18.76 -2.84 1.55
CA TYR A 232 17.41 -3.07 2.03
C TYR A 232 17.19 -4.48 2.60
N LYS A 233 18.09 -5.43 2.35
CA LYS A 233 18.00 -6.81 2.84
C LYS A 233 18.51 -7.01 4.29
N THR A 234 18.31 -6.01 5.15
CA THR A 234 18.61 -6.08 6.61
C THR A 234 17.33 -6.28 7.38
#